data_AF-A0A2M8PF15-F1
#
_entry.id   AF-A0A2M8PF15-F1
#
_cell.length_a   1.000
_cell.length_b   1.000
_cell.length_c   1.000
_cell.angle_alpha   90.00
_cell.angle_beta   90.00
_cell.angle_gamma   90.00
#
_symmetry.space_group_name_H-M   'P 1'
#
loop_
_entity.id
_entity.type
_entity.pdbx_description
1 polymer ?
#
loop_
_entity_poly.entity_id
_entity_poly.type
_entity_poly.pdbx_seq_one_letter_code
_entity_poly.pdbx_strand_id
1 'polypeptide(L)'
;MEKPAIFAPASAVALWRLLPAWLRGLIRTMRPSQWTKNLFVFIPILFDRQLGQIEALARVVAAFALYCLMSSAVYVLNDIVDVERDRLHPRKKHRAIASGQLPMPIAIFAAISLPILTLIAALFVSVPLALVLIAYYTKDIAYSFYLKNVVIIDVITVASGFI
;
A
#
# COMPACT_ATOMS: atom_id res chain seq x y z
N MET A 1 -16.25 23.01 -1.31
CA MET A 1 -14.92 23.45 -0.85
C MET A 1 -13.89 22.48 -1.40
N GLU A 2 -13.40 22.77 -2.61
CA GLU A 2 -12.33 22.01 -3.27
C GLU A 2 -11.02 22.30 -2.55
N LYS A 3 -10.29 21.24 -2.15
CA LYS A 3 -8.92 21.40 -1.64
C LYS A 3 -8.03 21.92 -2.78
N PRO A 4 -7.12 22.87 -2.51
CA PRO A 4 -6.28 23.45 -3.54
C PRO A 4 -5.35 22.36 -4.09
N ALA A 5 -5.43 22.17 -5.40
CA ALA A 5 -4.49 21.34 -6.14
C ALA A 5 -3.10 21.97 -5.99
N ILE A 6 -2.23 21.33 -5.22
CA ILE A 6 -0.79 21.56 -5.26
C ILE A 6 -0.39 21.41 -6.73
N PHE A 7 0.10 22.48 -7.35
CA PHE A 7 0.38 22.60 -8.78
C PHE A 7 1.23 21.43 -9.29
N ALA A 8 0.59 20.40 -9.84
CA ALA A 8 1.27 19.46 -10.71
C ALA A 8 1.63 20.23 -11.99
N PRO A 9 2.87 20.13 -12.49
CA PRO A 9 3.23 20.79 -13.75
C PRO A 9 2.27 20.32 -14.85
N ALA A 10 1.89 21.22 -15.76
CA ALA A 10 0.90 20.95 -16.82
C ALA A 10 1.23 19.67 -17.63
N SER A 11 2.53 19.35 -17.75
CA SER A 11 3.05 18.13 -18.37
C SER A 11 2.71 16.84 -17.61
N ALA A 12 2.72 16.84 -16.28
CA ALA A 12 2.35 15.67 -15.47
C ALA A 12 0.84 15.37 -15.56
N VAL A 13 0.02 16.43 -15.61
CA VAL A 13 -1.44 16.30 -15.83
C VAL A 13 -1.73 15.75 -17.23
N ALA A 14 -0.95 16.17 -18.24
CA ALA A 14 -1.04 15.64 -19.60
C ALA A 14 -0.64 14.16 -19.66
N LEU A 15 0.51 13.78 -19.10
CA LEU A 15 0.98 12.39 -19.06
C LEU A 15 0.00 11.46 -18.33
N TRP A 16 -0.58 11.91 -17.22
CA TRP A 16 -1.62 11.17 -16.51
C TRP A 16 -2.85 10.94 -17.39
N ARG A 17 -3.24 11.91 -18.21
CA ARG A 17 -4.39 11.77 -19.12
C ARG A 17 -4.16 10.77 -20.24
N LEU A 18 -2.90 10.59 -20.66
CA LEU A 18 -2.49 9.64 -21.70
C LEU A 18 -2.47 8.18 -21.25
N LEU A 19 -2.39 7.90 -19.94
CA LEU A 19 -2.40 6.52 -19.45
C LEU A 19 -3.77 5.85 -19.69
N PRO A 20 -3.78 4.57 -20.08
CA PRO A 20 -5.01 3.79 -20.18
C PRO A 20 -5.83 3.85 -18.88
N ALA A 21 -7.16 3.83 -19.01
CA ALA A 21 -8.08 3.97 -17.87
C ALA A 21 -7.81 2.93 -16.76
N TRP A 22 -7.51 1.69 -17.15
CA TRP A 22 -7.18 0.60 -16.25
C TRP A 22 -5.87 0.82 -15.50
N LEU A 23 -4.85 1.38 -16.16
CA LEU A 23 -3.55 1.64 -15.54
C LEU A 23 -3.66 2.76 -14.50
N ARG A 24 -4.42 3.82 -14.81
CA ARG A 24 -4.78 4.84 -13.82
C ARG A 24 -5.56 4.25 -12.65
N GLY A 25 -6.47 3.33 -12.96
CA GLY A 25 -7.23 2.59 -11.96
C GLY A 25 -6.32 1.82 -11.02
N LEU A 26 -5.35 1.08 -11.56
CA LEU A 26 -4.36 0.33 -10.80
C LEU A 26 -3.52 1.24 -9.90
N ILE A 27 -2.92 2.31 -10.45
CA ILE A 27 -2.12 3.26 -9.67
C ILE A 27 -2.96 3.88 -8.54
N ARG A 28 -4.22 4.22 -8.82
CA ARG A 28 -5.13 4.75 -7.79
C ARG A 28 -5.44 3.72 -6.71
N THR A 29 -5.64 2.45 -7.07
CA THR A 29 -5.88 1.34 -6.13
C THR A 29 -4.65 1.06 -5.26
N MET A 30 -3.43 1.24 -5.78
CA MET A 30 -2.18 1.13 -5.01
C MET A 30 -2.02 2.25 -3.95
N ARG A 31 -2.82 3.31 -4.04
CA ARG A 31 -2.87 4.45 -3.10
C ARG A 31 -1.49 5.07 -2.77
N PRO A 32 -0.71 5.57 -3.75
CA PRO A 32 0.57 6.23 -3.49
C PRO A 32 0.52 7.38 -2.47
N SER A 33 -0.61 8.08 -2.38
CA SER A 33 -0.82 9.13 -1.37
C SER A 33 -0.74 8.62 0.07
N GLN A 34 -0.98 7.32 0.31
CA GLN A 34 -0.88 6.67 1.61
C GLN A 34 0.55 6.20 1.93
N TRP A 35 1.48 6.21 0.97
CA TRP A 35 2.88 5.81 1.19
C TRP A 35 3.61 6.74 2.17
N THR A 36 3.10 7.94 2.39
CA THR A 36 3.56 8.85 3.45
C THR A 36 3.53 8.20 4.83
N LYS A 37 2.56 7.30 5.08
CA LYS A 37 2.50 6.51 6.32
C LYS A 37 3.66 5.53 6.44
N ASN A 38 4.33 5.17 5.36
CA ASN A 38 5.44 4.22 5.40
C ASN A 38 6.76 4.90 5.74
N LEU A 39 6.78 6.23 5.89
CA LEU A 39 7.99 6.97 6.26
C LEU A 39 8.53 6.58 7.65
N PHE A 40 7.73 5.92 8.50
CA PHE A 40 8.22 5.33 9.75
C PHE A 40 9.40 4.33 9.54
N VAL A 41 9.54 3.76 8.34
CA VAL A 41 10.70 2.90 7.98
C VAL A 41 12.03 3.67 8.10
N PHE A 42 12.04 5.00 7.99
CA PHE A 42 13.24 5.83 8.14
C PHE A 42 13.60 6.15 9.59
N ILE A 43 12.74 5.85 10.56
CA ILE A 43 13.00 6.20 11.96
C ILE A 43 14.29 5.57 12.51
N PRO A 44 14.57 4.26 12.31
CA PRO A 44 15.76 3.65 12.88
C PRO A 44 17.07 4.32 12.43
N ILE A 45 17.21 4.66 11.14
CA ILE A 45 18.43 5.30 10.62
C ILE A 45 18.61 6.74 11.12
N LEU A 46 17.51 7.44 11.45
CA LEU A 46 17.57 8.77 12.08
C LEU A 46 18.18 8.68 13.47
N PHE A 47 17.79 7.67 14.26
CA PHE A 47 18.29 7.47 15.62
C PHE A 47 19.69 6.85 15.66
N ASP A 48 20.02 6.02 14.69
CA ASP A 48 21.34 5.37 14.55
C ASP A 48 22.42 6.33 13.98
N ARG A 49 22.05 7.57 13.63
CA ARG A 49 22.95 8.61 13.07
C ARG A 49 23.70 8.18 11.81
N GLN A 50 23.23 7.15 11.10
CA GLN A 50 23.86 6.64 9.87
C GLN A 50 23.37 7.34 8.59
N LEU A 51 22.68 8.48 8.69
CA LEU A 51 22.18 9.22 7.52
C LEU A 51 23.28 9.60 6.52
N GLY A 52 24.51 9.82 6.99
CA GLY A 52 25.66 10.12 6.13
C GLY A 52 26.26 8.89 5.43
N GLN A 53 25.86 7.68 5.82
CA GLN A 53 26.35 6.45 5.21
C GLN A 53 25.47 6.06 4.02
N ILE A 54 26.00 6.26 2.81
CA ILE A 54 25.27 6.04 1.55
C ILE A 54 24.69 4.63 1.47
N GLU A 55 25.44 3.62 1.90
CA GLU A 55 24.98 2.23 1.89
C GLU A 55 23.79 1.99 2.83
N ALA A 56 23.84 2.51 4.05
CA ALA A 56 22.76 2.39 5.02
C ALA A 56 21.50 3.11 4.51
N LEU A 57 21.67 4.33 3.98
CA LEU A 57 20.57 5.10 3.40
C LEU A 57 19.93 4.38 2.20
N ALA A 58 20.75 3.81 1.30
CA ALA A 58 20.25 3.05 0.15
C ALA A 58 19.42 1.83 0.58
N ARG A 59 19.85 1.10 1.63
CA ARG A 59 19.10 -0.03 2.18
C ARG A 59 17.74 0.40 2.75
N VAL A 60 17.69 1.52 3.48
CA VAL A 60 16.43 2.02 4.05
C VAL A 60 15.49 2.53 2.97
N VAL A 61 16.01 3.21 1.95
CA VAL A 61 15.21 3.64 0.78
C VAL A 61 14.64 2.43 0.04
N ALA A 62 15.45 1.39 -0.17
CA ALA A 62 14.97 0.14 -0.76
C ALA A 62 13.88 -0.52 0.11
N ALA A 63 14.11 -0.60 1.43
CA ALA A 63 13.12 -1.13 2.38
C ALA A 63 11.80 -0.34 2.34
N PHE A 64 11.87 0.98 2.30
CA PHE A 64 10.70 1.85 2.16
C PHE A 64 9.94 1.59 0.85
N ALA A 65 10.64 1.51 -0.28
CA ALA A 65 10.02 1.23 -1.58
C ALA A 65 9.32 -0.14 -1.59
N LEU A 66 9.99 -1.18 -1.08
CA LEU A 66 9.43 -2.53 -0.98
C LEU A 66 8.23 -2.58 -0.03
N TYR A 67 8.29 -1.86 1.10
CA TYR A 67 7.15 -1.76 2.02
C TYR A 67 5.96 -1.04 1.37
N CYS A 68 6.20 0.00 0.55
CA CYS A 68 5.15 0.66 -0.22
C CYS A 68 4.50 -0.27 -1.24
N LEU A 69 5.29 -1.09 -1.95
CA LEU A 69 4.76 -2.07 -2.89
C LEU A 69 3.95 -3.16 -2.18
N MET A 70 4.44 -3.67 -1.04
CA MET A 70 3.71 -4.66 -0.23
C MET A 70 2.39 -4.10 0.29
N SER A 71 2.40 -2.89 0.84
CA SER A 71 1.17 -2.19 1.29
C SER A 71 0.21 -1.95 0.12
N SER A 72 0.73 -1.64 -1.07
CA SER A 72 -0.07 -1.50 -2.28
C SER A 72 -0.76 -2.81 -2.68
N ALA A 73 -0.07 -3.95 -2.57
CA ALA A 73 -0.66 -5.27 -2.80
C ALA A 73 -1.82 -5.55 -1.83
N VAL A 74 -1.66 -5.22 -0.54
CA VAL A 74 -2.74 -5.30 0.46
C VAL A 74 -3.94 -4.47 0.04
N TYR A 75 -3.74 -3.23 -0.42
CA TYR A 75 -4.86 -2.39 -0.87
C TYR A 75 -5.58 -2.94 -2.10
N VAL A 76 -4.84 -3.48 -3.07
CA VAL A 76 -5.43 -4.12 -4.26
C VAL A 76 -6.25 -5.35 -3.83
N LEU A 77 -5.69 -6.22 -3.01
CA LEU A 77 -6.39 -7.39 -2.48
C LEU A 77 -7.66 -7.00 -1.72
N ASN A 78 -7.58 -5.97 -0.87
CA ASN A 78 -8.72 -5.50 -0.10
C ASN A 78 -9.85 -4.94 -0.98
N ASP A 79 -9.50 -4.22 -2.05
CA ASP A 79 -10.50 -3.69 -2.99
C ASP A 79 -11.08 -4.80 -3.89
N ILE A 80 -10.39 -5.94 -4.08
CA ILE A 80 -10.95 -7.15 -4.71
C ILE A 80 -11.95 -7.81 -3.76
N VAL A 81 -11.56 -8.08 -2.52
CA VAL A 81 -12.39 -8.78 -1.52
C VAL A 81 -13.66 -7.99 -1.19
N ASP A 82 -13.56 -6.66 -1.14
CA ASP A 82 -14.68 -5.79 -0.80
C ASP A 82 -15.54 -5.39 -2.02
N VAL A 83 -15.26 -5.89 -3.23
CA VAL A 83 -15.79 -5.32 -4.49
C VAL A 83 -17.33 -5.28 -4.55
N GLU A 84 -18.03 -6.35 -4.15
CA GLU A 84 -19.50 -6.39 -4.15
C GLU A 84 -20.08 -5.39 -3.17
N ARG A 85 -19.51 -5.32 -1.95
CA ARG A 85 -19.94 -4.37 -0.93
C ARG A 85 -19.66 -2.92 -1.35
N ASP A 86 -18.52 -2.69 -1.99
CA ASP A 86 -18.12 -1.37 -2.45
C ASP A 86 -19.04 -0.86 -3.56
N ARG A 87 -19.53 -1.73 -4.45
CA ARG A 87 -20.53 -1.37 -5.48
C ARG A 87 -21.82 -0.80 -4.90
N LEU A 88 -22.26 -1.32 -3.75
CA LEU A 88 -23.49 -0.88 -3.06
C LEU A 88 -23.27 0.39 -2.21
N HIS A 89 -22.02 0.75 -1.91
CA HIS A 89 -21.72 1.85 -1.01
C HIS A 89 -21.72 3.23 -1.72
N PRO A 90 -22.37 4.27 -1.18
CA PRO A 90 -22.54 5.58 -1.84
C PRO A 90 -21.24 6.22 -2.36
N ARG A 91 -20.16 6.17 -1.56
CA ARG A 91 -18.82 6.66 -1.94
C ARG A 91 -17.88 5.61 -2.55
N LYS A 92 -17.82 4.38 -2.01
CA LYS A 92 -16.83 3.36 -2.41
C LYS A 92 -17.15 2.72 -3.77
N LYS A 93 -18.37 2.90 -4.31
CA LYS A 93 -18.73 2.46 -5.68
C LYS A 93 -17.84 3.05 -6.77
N HIS A 94 -17.18 4.18 -6.48
CA HIS A 94 -16.26 4.86 -7.39
C HIS A 94 -14.80 4.35 -7.30
N ARG A 95 -14.52 3.33 -6.50
CA ARG A 95 -13.21 2.65 -6.52
C ARG A 95 -12.98 2.00 -7.88
N ALA A 96 -11.72 1.88 -8.30
CA ALA A 96 -11.40 1.48 -9.67
C ALA A 96 -11.92 0.08 -10.02
N ILE A 97 -11.84 -0.88 -9.09
CA ILE A 97 -12.35 -2.24 -9.30
C ILE A 97 -13.89 -2.25 -9.25
N ALA A 98 -14.50 -1.62 -8.23
CA ALA A 98 -15.95 -1.59 -8.07
C ALA A 98 -16.68 -0.90 -9.24
N SER A 99 -16.09 0.18 -9.78
CA SER A 99 -16.62 0.92 -10.94
C SER A 99 -16.31 0.29 -12.30
N GLY A 100 -15.49 -0.77 -12.35
CA GLY A 100 -15.04 -1.40 -13.59
C GLY A 100 -13.91 -0.65 -14.33
N GLN A 101 -13.42 0.47 -13.79
CA GLN A 101 -12.27 1.18 -14.35
C GLN A 101 -11.01 0.29 -14.42
N LEU A 102 -10.77 -0.53 -13.39
CA LEU A 102 -9.72 -1.55 -13.35
C LEU A 102 -10.36 -2.93 -13.54
N PRO A 103 -10.10 -3.63 -14.65
CA PRO A 103 -10.61 -4.98 -14.88
C PRO A 103 -10.19 -5.96 -13.80
N MET A 104 -11.13 -6.82 -13.36
CA MET A 104 -10.89 -7.82 -12.31
C MET A 104 -9.68 -8.74 -12.61
N PRO A 105 -9.47 -9.26 -13.84
CA PRO A 105 -8.30 -10.10 -14.12
C PRO A 105 -6.97 -9.38 -13.89
N ILE A 106 -6.90 -8.09 -14.24
CA ILE A 106 -5.70 -7.27 -14.03
C ILE A 106 -5.49 -7.00 -12.53
N ALA A 107 -6.58 -6.74 -11.79
CA ALA A 107 -6.50 -6.56 -10.34
C ALA A 107 -5.98 -7.82 -9.64
N ILE A 108 -6.52 -9.00 -9.98
CA ILE A 108 -6.07 -10.29 -9.43
C ILE A 108 -4.60 -10.53 -9.78
N PHE A 109 -4.22 -10.33 -11.04
CA PHE A 109 -2.83 -10.46 -11.46
C PHE A 109 -1.91 -9.56 -10.64
N ALA A 110 -2.29 -8.29 -10.42
CA ALA A 110 -1.52 -7.37 -9.60
C ALA A 110 -1.46 -7.79 -8.12
N ALA A 111 -2.58 -8.26 -7.55
CA ALA A 111 -2.65 -8.73 -6.16
C ALA A 111 -1.75 -9.94 -5.88
N ILE A 112 -1.50 -10.79 -6.90
CA ILE A 112 -0.63 -11.97 -6.78
C ILE A 112 0.83 -11.61 -7.13
N SER A 113 1.05 -10.90 -8.23
CA SER A 113 2.40 -10.62 -8.72
C SER A 113 3.16 -9.61 -7.85
N LEU A 114 2.51 -8.54 -7.37
CA LEU A 114 3.15 -7.53 -6.53
C LEU A 114 3.81 -8.09 -5.26
N PRO A 115 3.13 -8.89 -4.41
CA PRO A 115 3.76 -9.41 -3.21
C PRO A 115 4.90 -10.39 -3.55
N ILE A 116 4.75 -11.23 -4.58
CA ILE A 116 5.81 -12.16 -5.02
C ILE A 116 7.05 -11.40 -5.46
N LEU A 117 6.89 -10.44 -6.36
CA LEU A 117 8.01 -9.63 -6.88
C LEU A 117 8.67 -8.81 -5.75
N THR A 118 7.86 -8.28 -4.83
CA THR A 118 8.35 -7.53 -3.68
C THR A 118 9.18 -8.41 -2.74
N LEU A 119 8.74 -9.65 -2.47
CA LEU A 119 9.48 -10.58 -1.62
C LEU A 119 10.77 -11.07 -2.29
N ILE A 120 10.73 -11.38 -3.58
CA ILE A 120 11.94 -11.72 -4.35
C ILE A 120 12.94 -10.57 -4.26
N ALA A 121 12.52 -9.33 -4.53
CA ALA A 121 13.38 -8.16 -4.42
C ALA A 121 13.91 -7.93 -2.99
N ALA A 122 13.09 -8.18 -1.97
CA ALA A 122 13.50 -8.06 -0.57
C ALA A 122 14.61 -9.04 -0.18
N LEU A 123 14.61 -10.26 -0.73
CA LEU A 123 15.67 -11.25 -0.49
C LEU A 123 17.04 -10.79 -0.99
N PHE A 124 17.09 -10.00 -2.07
CA PHE A 124 18.34 -9.38 -2.55
C PHE A 124 18.81 -8.22 -1.67
N VAL A 125 17.94 -7.62 -0.87
CA VAL A 125 18.30 -6.56 0.09
C VAL A 125 18.75 -7.19 1.41
N SER A 126 17.89 -8.00 2.04
CA SER A 126 18.23 -8.80 3.22
C SER A 126 17.11 -9.79 3.57
N VAL A 127 17.47 -10.97 4.09
CA VAL A 127 16.50 -11.97 4.57
C VAL A 127 15.60 -11.44 5.70
N PRO A 128 16.10 -10.69 6.72
CA PRO A 128 15.24 -10.11 7.75
C PRO A 128 14.15 -9.20 7.20
N LEU A 129 14.45 -8.38 6.18
CA LEU A 129 13.44 -7.53 5.53
C LEU A 129 12.33 -8.37 4.90
N ALA A 130 12.67 -9.44 4.18
CA ALA A 130 11.69 -10.33 3.59
C ALA A 130 10.77 -10.95 4.66
N LEU A 131 11.32 -11.39 5.79
CA LEU A 131 10.54 -11.93 6.91
C LEU A 131 9.59 -10.89 7.52
N VAL A 132 10.06 -9.66 7.71
CA VAL A 132 9.22 -8.54 8.20
C VAL A 132 8.07 -8.26 7.22
N LEU A 133 8.34 -8.25 5.91
CA LEU A 133 7.31 -8.04 4.89
C LEU A 133 6.29 -9.19 4.85
N ILE A 134 6.72 -10.45 5.03
CA ILE A 134 5.82 -11.60 5.15
C ILE A 134 4.93 -11.46 6.38
N ALA A 135 5.51 -11.13 7.54
CA ALA A 135 4.76 -10.96 8.78
C ALA A 135 3.73 -9.83 8.66
N TYR A 136 4.14 -8.69 8.09
CA TYR A 136 3.26 -7.56 7.77
C TYR A 136 2.12 -7.99 6.84
N TYR A 137 2.43 -8.58 5.70
CA TYR A 137 1.44 -8.98 4.70
C TYR A 137 0.44 -10.00 5.26
N THR A 138 0.94 -11.00 6.00
CA THR A 138 0.11 -12.02 6.64
C THR A 138 -0.84 -11.40 7.66
N LYS A 139 -0.33 -10.49 8.51
CA LYS A 139 -1.14 -9.76 9.49
C LYS A 139 -2.26 -8.98 8.78
N ASP A 140 -1.93 -8.23 7.73
CA ASP A 140 -2.90 -7.39 7.02
C ASP A 140 -3.95 -8.21 6.26
N ILE A 141 -3.57 -9.36 5.70
CA ILE A 141 -4.53 -10.34 5.13
C ILE A 141 -5.44 -10.88 6.22
N ALA A 142 -4.87 -11.39 7.32
CA ALA A 142 -5.64 -11.92 8.44
C ALA A 142 -6.64 -10.88 8.94
N TYR A 143 -6.21 -9.63 9.06
CA TYR A 143 -7.10 -8.52 9.43
C TYR A 143 -8.24 -8.32 8.43
N SER A 144 -7.92 -8.32 7.13
CA SER A 144 -8.86 -8.00 6.07
C SER A 144 -9.94 -9.07 5.87
N PHE A 145 -9.61 -10.34 6.08
CA PHE A 145 -10.54 -11.47 5.94
C PHE A 145 -11.22 -11.88 7.26
N TYR A 146 -10.53 -11.80 8.39
CA TYR A 146 -11.00 -12.37 9.66
C TYR A 146 -11.32 -11.32 10.73
N LEU A 147 -10.47 -10.30 10.91
CA LEU A 147 -10.65 -9.31 12.00
C LEU A 147 -11.52 -8.10 11.67
N LYS A 148 -12.01 -7.94 10.43
CA LYS A 148 -12.93 -6.85 10.08
C LYS A 148 -14.25 -6.90 10.87
N ASN A 149 -14.59 -8.05 11.45
CA ASN A 149 -15.72 -8.26 12.36
C ASN A 149 -15.33 -8.15 13.86
N VAL A 150 -14.04 -7.96 14.15
CA VAL A 150 -13.46 -7.99 15.51
C VAL A 150 -12.92 -6.61 15.90
N VAL A 151 -13.72 -5.57 15.65
CA VAL A 151 -13.46 -4.17 16.08
C VAL A 151 -13.15 -4.06 17.58
N ILE A 152 -13.56 -5.07 18.37
CA ILE A 152 -13.42 -5.11 19.82
C ILE A 152 -11.96 -5.38 20.26
N ILE A 153 -11.16 -6.16 19.52
CA ILE A 153 -9.80 -6.51 19.99
C ILE A 153 -8.82 -5.34 19.81
N ASP A 154 -8.96 -4.55 18.74
CA ASP A 154 -8.04 -3.43 18.45
C ASP A 154 -8.16 -2.31 19.51
N VAL A 155 -9.38 -2.03 19.98
CA VAL A 155 -9.63 -1.08 21.07
C VAL A 155 -9.10 -1.61 22.41
N ILE A 156 -9.24 -2.90 22.67
CA ILE A 156 -8.74 -3.52 23.91
C ILE A 156 -7.21 -3.53 23.96
N THR A 157 -6.52 -3.79 22.85
CA THR A 157 -5.05 -3.78 22.80
C THR A 157 -4.46 -2.37 22.94
N VAL A 158 -5.12 -1.35 22.37
CA VAL A 158 -4.73 0.05 22.58
C VAL A 158 -4.99 0.46 24.03
N ALA A 159 -6.14 0.09 24.61
CA ALA A 159 -6.48 0.41 25.99
C ALA A 159 -5.57 -0.29 27.02
N SER A 160 -5.12 -1.53 26.75
CA SER A 160 -4.20 -2.24 27.65
C SER A 160 -2.78 -1.68 27.68
N GLY A 161 -2.39 -0.84 26.70
CA GLY A 161 -1.10 -0.15 26.69
C GLY A 161 -1.04 1.13 27.53
N PHE A 162 -2.17 1.55 28.12
CA PHE A 162 -2.28 2.74 28.98
C PHE A 162 -2.51 2.42 30.47
N ILE A 163 -2.47 1.12 30.85
CA ILE A 163 -2.53 0.65 32.24
C ILE A 163 -1.17 0.09 32.63
#